data_AF-A0A1H9ZRC3-F1
#
_entry.id   AF-A0A1H9ZRC3-F1
#
_cell.length_a   1.000
_cell.length_b   1.000
_cell.length_c   1.000
_cell.angle_alpha   90.00
_cell.angle_beta   90.00
_cell.angle_gamma   90.00
#
_symmetry.space_group_name_H-M   'P 1'
#
loop_
_entity.id
_entity.type
_entity.pdbx_description
1 polymer ?
#
loop_
_entity_poly.entity_id
_entity_poly.type
_entity_poly.pdbx_seq_one_letter_code
_entity_poly.pdbx_strand_id
1 'polypeptide(L)'
;MIDKIRQWIIGNNNNLAGRDIVNNEFNYDPYPIRFFEDDIKEVILCFSEEVDEISNIIENNEDFYRPEIEQKNEINNLSERCFKHIQENSINHFEKIEDFLHDRRNEKYLKKYLSTAEELNNKIVCNRTEFEYFDKIFDALYTYIVEKSNNNLRFPKNLIWIFLHYMYYKCDIGEKYDKAT
;
A
#
# COMPACT_ATOMS: atom_id res chain seq x y z
N MET A 1 5.58 -32.53 54.62
CA MET A 1 4.79 -32.25 53.40
C MET A 1 5.54 -31.19 52.62
N ILE A 2 5.99 -31.55 51.42
CA ILE A 2 6.79 -30.79 50.44
C ILE A 2 8.28 -30.62 50.81
N ASP A 3 9.08 -31.59 50.38
CA ASP A 3 10.51 -31.38 50.13
C ASP A 3 10.82 -31.61 48.64
N LYS A 4 11.56 -30.65 48.10
CA LYS A 4 11.91 -30.47 46.68
C LYS A 4 12.72 -31.65 46.15
N ILE A 5 12.17 -32.36 45.16
CA ILE A 5 12.99 -33.21 44.29
C ILE A 5 13.56 -32.33 43.17
N ARG A 6 14.79 -31.84 43.38
CA ARG A 6 15.67 -31.38 42.29
C ARG A 6 16.11 -32.63 41.52
N GLN A 7 15.55 -32.86 40.34
CA GLN A 7 16.16 -33.81 39.41
C GLN A 7 17.37 -33.17 38.75
N TRP A 8 18.51 -33.80 38.97
CA TRP A 8 19.81 -33.48 38.42
C TRP A 8 19.87 -34.10 37.01
N ILE A 9 19.83 -33.28 35.96
CA ILE A 9 20.13 -33.77 34.61
C ILE A 9 21.64 -33.62 34.42
N ILE A 10 22.38 -34.70 34.70
CA ILE A 10 23.70 -34.90 34.13
C ILE A 10 23.51 -35.70 32.85
N GLY A 11 23.48 -34.98 31.73
CA GLY A 11 23.70 -35.54 30.41
C GLY A 11 25.11 -35.20 29.96
N ASN A 12 25.98 -36.22 29.98
CA ASN A 12 27.31 -36.20 29.36
C ASN A 12 27.24 -35.66 27.92
N ASN A 13 28.33 -35.01 27.48
CA ASN A 13 28.61 -34.58 26.10
C ASN A 13 28.32 -35.67 25.05
N ASN A 14 27.06 -35.87 24.70
CA ASN A 14 26.59 -36.77 23.67
C ASN A 14 26.40 -35.95 22.40
N ASN A 15 27.48 -35.77 21.65
CA ASN A 15 27.39 -35.49 20.22
C ASN A 15 27.06 -36.81 19.54
N LEU A 16 25.79 -37.06 19.17
CA LEU A 16 25.40 -37.87 18.01
C LEU A 16 23.88 -37.84 17.75
N ALA A 17 23.53 -37.33 16.56
CA ALA A 17 22.41 -37.70 15.69
C ALA A 17 20.99 -37.76 16.26
N GLY A 18 20.41 -36.58 16.54
CA GLY A 18 18.97 -36.36 16.50
C GLY A 18 18.56 -35.82 15.13
N ARG A 19 17.74 -36.59 14.41
CA ARG A 19 17.14 -36.25 13.11
C ARG A 19 16.47 -34.88 13.13
N ASP A 20 16.79 -34.07 12.13
CA ASP A 20 15.93 -33.11 11.45
C ASP A 20 14.85 -32.44 12.33
N ILE A 21 15.26 -31.55 13.22
CA ILE A 21 14.42 -30.38 13.50
C ILE A 21 14.64 -29.45 12.31
N VAL A 22 13.95 -29.72 11.21
CA VAL A 22 13.66 -28.65 10.26
C VAL A 22 12.67 -27.76 11.02
N ASN A 23 13.20 -26.82 11.78
CA ASN A 23 12.46 -25.62 12.11
C ASN A 23 12.10 -25.02 10.74
N ASN A 24 10.94 -25.39 10.23
CA ASN A 24 10.26 -24.62 9.21
C ASN A 24 9.81 -23.36 9.95
N GLU A 25 10.78 -22.52 10.34
CA GLU A 25 10.56 -21.11 10.58
C GLU A 25 10.00 -20.62 9.26
N PHE A 26 8.66 -20.66 9.14
CA PHE A 26 7.94 -19.96 8.11
C PHE A 26 8.48 -18.54 8.19
N ASN A 27 9.33 -18.22 7.22
CA ASN A 27 9.98 -16.92 7.12
C ASN A 27 8.86 -15.98 6.67
N TYR A 28 8.03 -15.58 7.63
CA TYR A 28 6.93 -14.66 7.42
C TYR A 28 7.56 -13.37 6.92
N ASP A 29 7.36 -13.08 5.63
CA ASP A 29 7.70 -11.77 5.10
C ASP A 29 6.57 -10.82 5.50
N PRO A 30 6.79 -9.90 6.46
CA PRO A 30 5.77 -8.92 6.80
C PRO A 30 5.44 -7.96 5.64
N TYR A 31 6.27 -7.95 4.58
CA TYR A 31 6.10 -7.08 3.40
C TYR A 31 6.18 -7.87 2.09
N PRO A 32 5.11 -8.59 1.72
CA PRO A 32 5.06 -9.30 0.44
C PRO A 32 5.20 -8.34 -0.76
N ILE A 33 4.91 -7.05 -0.60
CA ILE A 33 5.15 -6.02 -1.62
C ILE A 33 6.21 -5.02 -1.11
N ARG A 34 7.37 -5.03 -1.77
CA ARG A 34 8.48 -4.10 -1.54
C ARG A 34 8.77 -3.34 -2.83
N PHE A 35 8.98 -2.04 -2.71
CA PHE A 35 9.22 -1.12 -3.82
C PHE A 35 10.10 0.06 -3.36
N PHE A 36 10.52 0.92 -4.29
CA PHE A 36 11.29 2.12 -3.95
C PHE A 36 10.36 3.26 -3.52
N GLU A 37 10.12 3.40 -2.21
CA GLU A 37 9.08 4.29 -1.69
C GLU A 37 9.50 5.76 -1.58
N ASP A 38 10.78 6.10 -1.74
CA ASP A 38 11.25 7.49 -1.76
C ASP A 38 10.57 8.31 -2.86
N ASP A 39 10.32 7.71 -4.03
CA ASP A 39 9.68 8.42 -5.15
C ASP A 39 8.26 8.88 -4.80
N ILE A 40 7.42 8.00 -4.26
CA ILE A 40 6.05 8.40 -3.87
C ILE A 40 6.05 9.31 -2.64
N LYS A 41 7.00 9.15 -1.70
CA LYS A 41 7.13 10.08 -0.57
C LYS A 41 7.45 11.50 -1.03
N GLU A 42 8.33 11.65 -2.02
CA GLU A 42 8.64 12.97 -2.60
C GLU A 42 7.45 13.58 -3.34
N VAL A 43 6.69 12.77 -4.09
CA VAL A 43 5.46 13.21 -4.77
C VAL A 43 4.44 13.72 -3.75
N ILE A 44 4.17 12.95 -2.69
CA ILE A 44 3.20 13.31 -1.65
C ILE A 44 3.65 14.55 -0.89
N LEU A 45 4.95 14.67 -0.58
CA LEU A 45 5.49 15.85 0.10
C LEU A 45 5.24 17.12 -0.72
N CYS A 46 5.64 17.12 -1.99
CA CYS A 46 5.44 18.28 -2.85
C CYS A 46 3.96 18.61 -3.05
N PHE A 47 3.12 17.60 -3.24
CA PHE A 47 1.67 17.77 -3.30
C PHE A 47 1.14 18.44 -2.03
N SER A 48 1.59 17.99 -0.84
CA SER A 48 1.12 18.56 0.43
C SER A 48 1.53 20.02 0.61
N GLU A 49 2.71 20.41 0.12
CA GLU A 49 3.20 21.78 0.18
C GLU A 49 2.44 22.70 -0.80
N GLU A 50 2.04 22.20 -1.97
CA GLU A 50 1.28 22.97 -2.98
C GLU A 50 -0.22 23.02 -2.70
N VAL A 51 -0.82 21.96 -2.14
CA VAL A 51 -2.27 21.89 -1.94
C VAL A 51 -2.75 22.84 -0.84
N ASP A 52 -1.91 23.15 0.14
CA ASP A 52 -2.18 24.17 1.17
C ASP A 52 -2.32 25.57 0.54
N GLU A 53 -1.63 25.85 -0.58
CA GLU A 53 -1.79 27.09 -1.35
C GLU A 53 -3.09 27.09 -2.20
N ILE A 54 -3.55 25.91 -2.64
CA ILE A 54 -4.72 25.72 -3.52
C ILE A 54 -6.06 25.70 -2.75
N SER A 55 -6.04 25.38 -1.46
CA SER A 55 -7.22 25.04 -0.64
C SER A 55 -8.22 26.18 -0.39
N ASN A 56 -8.01 27.38 -0.93
CA ASN A 56 -8.93 28.52 -0.82
C ASN A 56 -9.92 28.67 -2.00
N ILE A 57 -9.86 27.85 -3.04
CA ILE A 57 -10.58 28.13 -4.31
C ILE A 57 -11.67 27.09 -4.67
N ILE A 58 -11.57 25.84 -4.22
CA ILE A 58 -12.44 24.77 -4.74
C ILE A 58 -13.45 24.34 -3.66
N GLU A 59 -14.47 25.17 -3.46
CA GLU A 59 -15.79 24.69 -3.07
C GLU A 59 -16.47 24.19 -4.35
N ASN A 60 -17.01 22.97 -4.30
CA ASN A 60 -17.65 22.19 -5.38
C ASN A 60 -16.69 21.27 -6.16
N ASN A 61 -16.50 20.06 -5.64
CA ASN A 61 -15.98 18.95 -6.44
C ASN A 61 -17.06 18.58 -7.47
N GLU A 62 -16.68 18.61 -8.74
CA GLU A 62 -17.40 17.86 -9.77
C GLU A 62 -17.32 16.37 -9.44
N ASP A 63 -18.36 15.61 -9.82
CA ASP A 63 -18.36 14.15 -9.67
C ASP A 63 -17.14 13.59 -10.44
N PHE A 64 -16.08 13.22 -9.72
CA PHE A 64 -14.96 12.45 -10.28
C PHE A 64 -15.49 11.03 -10.56
N TYR A 65 -16.32 10.92 -11.59
CA TYR A 65 -17.04 9.73 -11.97
C TYR A 65 -16.15 8.87 -12.86
N ARG A 66 -15.98 7.61 -12.44
CA ARG A 66 -15.33 6.60 -13.26
C ARG A 66 -16.33 5.55 -13.70
N PRO A 67 -16.58 5.44 -15.01
CA PRO A 67 -17.30 4.30 -15.56
C PRO A 67 -16.61 2.99 -15.16
N GLU A 68 -17.41 1.99 -14.83
CA GLU A 68 -16.99 0.60 -14.63
C GLU A 68 -16.09 0.35 -13.41
N ILE A 69 -16.13 1.25 -12.43
CA ILE A 69 -15.41 1.09 -11.17
C ILE A 69 -15.93 -0.12 -10.37
N GLU A 70 -17.22 -0.44 -10.47
CA GLU A 70 -17.84 -1.60 -9.83
C GLU A 70 -17.25 -2.91 -10.36
N GLN A 71 -17.11 -3.06 -11.69
CA GLN A 71 -16.49 -4.25 -12.29
C GLN A 71 -15.01 -4.37 -11.89
N LYS A 72 -14.27 -3.25 -11.81
CA LYS A 72 -12.90 -3.27 -11.30
C LYS A 72 -12.86 -3.79 -9.86
N ASN A 73 -13.78 -3.33 -9.01
CA ASN A 73 -13.87 -3.75 -7.61
C ASN A 73 -14.15 -5.24 -7.47
N GLU A 74 -15.04 -5.78 -8.30
CA GLU A 74 -15.32 -7.22 -8.35
C GLU A 74 -14.07 -8.01 -8.76
N ILE A 75 -13.40 -7.64 -9.86
CA ILE A 75 -12.20 -8.35 -10.35
C ILE A 75 -11.07 -8.32 -9.32
N ASN A 76 -10.86 -7.17 -8.67
CA ASN A 76 -9.80 -7.02 -7.69
C ASN A 76 -10.17 -7.56 -6.31
N ASN A 77 -11.42 -8.00 -6.09
CA ASN A 77 -11.96 -8.35 -4.77
C ASN A 77 -11.75 -7.22 -3.75
N LEU A 78 -12.10 -5.98 -4.11
CA LEU A 78 -12.16 -4.83 -3.20
C LEU A 78 -13.47 -4.89 -2.43
N SER A 79 -13.42 -4.79 -1.10
CA SER A 79 -14.66 -4.86 -0.31
C SER A 79 -15.53 -3.62 -0.53
N GLU A 80 -16.86 -3.79 -0.48
CA GLU A 80 -17.82 -2.68 -0.54
C GLU A 80 -17.56 -1.64 0.57
N ARG A 81 -17.18 -2.11 1.77
CA ARG A 81 -16.82 -1.24 2.90
C ARG A 81 -15.61 -0.38 2.57
N CYS A 82 -14.56 -0.96 1.98
CA CYS A 82 -13.38 -0.21 1.57
C CYS A 82 -13.72 0.77 0.45
N PHE A 83 -14.49 0.35 -0.55
CA PHE A 83 -14.90 1.24 -1.62
C PHE A 83 -15.71 2.45 -1.13
N LYS A 84 -16.68 2.24 -0.23
CA LYS A 84 -17.42 3.33 0.41
C LYS A 84 -16.50 4.27 1.18
N HIS A 85 -15.49 3.74 1.88
CA HIS A 85 -14.49 4.56 2.56
C HIS A 85 -13.69 5.43 1.58
N ILE A 86 -13.29 4.89 0.41
CA ILE A 86 -12.61 5.65 -0.65
C ILE A 86 -13.50 6.81 -1.13
N GLN A 87 -14.78 6.54 -1.38
CA GLN A 87 -15.74 7.56 -1.83
C GLN A 87 -15.87 8.71 -0.83
N GLU A 88 -16.01 8.39 0.46
CA GLU A 88 -16.21 9.39 1.51
C GLU A 88 -14.94 10.19 1.84
N ASN A 89 -13.75 9.58 1.72
CA ASN A 89 -12.51 10.13 2.31
C ASN A 89 -11.40 10.45 1.30
N SER A 90 -11.50 10.03 0.04
CA SER A 90 -10.39 10.18 -0.92
C SER A 90 -10.78 10.81 -2.24
N ILE A 91 -11.99 10.57 -2.76
CA ILE A 91 -12.44 11.12 -4.06
C ILE A 91 -12.32 12.64 -4.11
N ASN A 92 -12.59 13.33 -2.99
CA ASN A 92 -12.50 14.80 -2.89
C ASN A 92 -11.09 15.37 -3.13
N HIS A 93 -10.06 14.52 -3.21
CA HIS A 93 -8.69 14.92 -3.49
C HIS A 93 -8.22 14.55 -4.90
N PHE A 94 -8.98 13.73 -5.65
CA PHE A 94 -8.50 13.15 -6.89
C PHE A 94 -8.31 14.19 -8.00
N GLU A 95 -9.20 15.17 -8.11
CA GLU A 95 -9.04 16.29 -9.05
C GLU A 95 -7.79 17.12 -8.72
N LYS A 96 -7.56 17.43 -7.44
CA LYS A 96 -6.35 18.16 -7.01
C LYS A 96 -5.06 17.39 -7.32
N ILE A 97 -5.09 16.06 -7.18
CA ILE A 97 -3.95 15.21 -7.56
C ILE A 97 -3.77 15.23 -9.08
N GLU A 98 -4.85 15.16 -9.86
CA GLU A 98 -4.81 15.26 -11.31
C GLU A 98 -4.14 16.55 -11.77
N ASP A 99 -4.61 17.70 -11.25
CA ASP A 99 -4.08 19.02 -11.56
C ASP A 99 -2.62 19.15 -11.18
N PHE A 100 -2.26 18.70 -9.98
CA PHE A 100 -0.87 18.69 -9.51
C PHE A 100 0.03 17.88 -10.44
N LEU A 101 -0.38 16.66 -10.82
CA LEU A 101 0.43 15.77 -11.65
C LEU A 101 0.55 16.26 -13.10
N HIS A 102 -0.47 16.95 -13.63
CA HIS A 102 -0.48 17.45 -15.01
C HIS A 102 0.08 18.88 -15.15
N ASP A 103 0.40 19.58 -14.05
CA ASP A 103 1.14 20.83 -14.12
C ASP A 103 2.54 20.59 -14.71
N ARG A 104 2.89 21.36 -15.74
CA ARG A 104 4.20 21.29 -16.40
C ARG A 104 5.38 21.47 -15.43
N ARG A 105 5.21 22.25 -14.36
CA ARG A 105 6.23 22.44 -13.31
C ARG A 105 6.51 21.14 -12.54
N ASN A 106 5.54 20.25 -12.52
CA ASN A 106 5.53 19.00 -11.76
C ASN A 106 5.84 17.76 -12.61
N GLU A 107 6.33 17.92 -13.85
CA GLU A 107 6.68 16.81 -14.75
C GLU A 107 7.62 15.77 -14.09
N LYS A 108 8.54 16.21 -13.23
CA LYS A 108 9.44 15.32 -12.49
C LYS A 108 8.68 14.43 -11.47
N TYR A 109 7.62 14.95 -10.86
CA TYR A 109 6.79 14.22 -9.89
C TYR A 109 5.82 13.27 -10.60
N LEU A 110 5.29 13.67 -11.76
CA LEU A 110 4.54 12.77 -12.63
C LEU A 110 5.37 11.54 -13.01
N LYS A 111 6.64 11.72 -13.39
CA LYS A 111 7.55 10.59 -13.70
C LYS A 111 7.75 9.66 -12.50
N LYS A 112 7.97 10.22 -11.31
CA LYS A 112 8.10 9.45 -10.06
C LYS A 112 6.81 8.69 -9.72
N TYR A 113 5.66 9.35 -9.85
CA TYR A 113 4.34 8.74 -9.66
C TYR A 113 4.12 7.56 -10.60
N LEU A 114 4.32 7.75 -11.91
CA LEU A 114 4.12 6.71 -12.92
C LEU A 114 5.08 5.53 -12.71
N SER A 115 6.36 5.80 -12.43
CA SER A 115 7.35 4.75 -12.13
C SER A 115 6.97 3.96 -10.88
N THR A 116 6.49 4.63 -9.84
CA THR A 116 6.02 3.97 -8.61
C THR A 116 4.80 3.10 -8.91
N ALA A 117 3.81 3.64 -9.63
CA ALA A 117 2.58 2.91 -9.91
C ALA A 117 2.84 1.66 -10.78
N GLU A 118 3.74 1.76 -11.77
CA GLU A 118 4.18 0.62 -12.57
C GLU A 118 4.89 -0.44 -11.70
N GLU A 119 5.84 -0.04 -10.85
CA GLU A 119 6.52 -0.96 -9.94
C GLU A 119 5.52 -1.65 -9.01
N LEU A 120 4.63 -0.88 -8.38
CA LEU A 120 3.59 -1.40 -7.49
C LEU A 120 2.69 -2.40 -8.20
N ASN A 121 2.19 -2.07 -9.39
CA ASN A 121 1.30 -2.97 -10.10
C ASN A 121 1.99 -4.30 -10.48
N ASN A 122 3.25 -4.23 -10.93
CA ASN A 122 4.06 -5.42 -11.20
C ASN A 122 4.22 -6.29 -9.95
N LYS A 123 4.49 -5.68 -8.79
CA LYS A 123 4.59 -6.41 -7.52
C LYS A 123 3.25 -6.98 -7.05
N ILE A 124 2.16 -6.23 -7.22
CA ILE A 124 0.80 -6.68 -6.89
C ILE A 124 0.45 -7.93 -7.70
N VAL A 125 0.69 -7.91 -9.02
CA VAL A 125 0.45 -9.08 -9.88
C VAL A 125 1.24 -10.30 -9.42
N CYS A 126 2.52 -10.13 -9.08
CA CYS A 126 3.35 -11.25 -8.60
C CYS A 126 2.92 -11.82 -7.25
N ASN A 127 2.26 -11.03 -6.40
CA ASN A 127 1.91 -11.41 -5.03
C ASN A 127 0.38 -11.48 -4.82
N ARG A 128 -0.43 -11.43 -5.89
CA ARG A 128 -1.88 -11.30 -5.77
C ARG A 128 -2.50 -12.45 -4.97
N THR A 129 -1.94 -13.65 -5.05
CA THR A 129 -2.41 -14.84 -4.32
C THR A 129 -2.16 -14.80 -2.82
N GLU A 130 -1.26 -13.94 -2.34
CA GLU A 130 -0.98 -13.75 -0.90
C GLU A 130 -2.05 -12.91 -0.20
N PHE A 131 -2.96 -12.31 -0.96
CA PHE A 131 -4.02 -11.43 -0.45
C PHE A 131 -5.38 -11.92 -0.89
N GLU A 132 -6.32 -12.07 0.03
CA GLU A 132 -7.71 -12.36 -0.35
C GLU A 132 -8.38 -11.10 -0.95
N TYR A 133 -8.32 -10.00 -0.21
CA TYR A 133 -8.97 -8.72 -0.54
C TYR A 133 -7.96 -7.65 -0.93
N PHE A 134 -8.32 -6.78 -1.87
CA PHE A 134 -7.48 -5.65 -2.28
C PHE A 134 -7.25 -4.64 -1.13
N ASP A 135 -8.19 -4.56 -0.19
CA ASP A 135 -8.08 -3.81 1.08
C ASP A 135 -6.75 -4.10 1.80
N LYS A 136 -6.33 -5.37 1.80
CA LYS A 136 -5.10 -5.82 2.47
C LYS A 136 -3.84 -5.42 1.73
N ILE A 137 -3.93 -5.23 0.41
CA ILE A 137 -2.84 -4.68 -0.38
C ILE A 137 -2.63 -3.23 0.02
N PHE A 138 -3.69 -2.42 0.12
CA PHE A 138 -3.53 -1.03 0.56
C PHE A 138 -2.88 -0.92 1.95
N ASP A 139 -3.34 -1.75 2.89
CA ASP A 139 -2.78 -1.79 4.26
C ASP A 139 -1.30 -2.18 4.27
N ALA A 140 -0.92 -3.19 3.48
CA ALA A 140 0.47 -3.62 3.33
C ALA A 140 1.36 -2.51 2.74
N LEU A 141 0.89 -1.83 1.68
CA LEU A 141 1.62 -0.73 1.05
C LEU A 141 1.78 0.46 1.99
N TYR A 142 0.70 0.86 2.66
CA TYR A 142 0.74 1.94 3.66
C TYR A 142 1.74 1.63 4.77
N THR A 143 1.66 0.42 5.34
CA THR A 143 2.53 -0.03 6.42
C THR A 143 3.99 0.00 6.00
N TYR A 144 4.30 -0.53 4.81
CA TYR A 144 5.65 -0.49 4.24
C TYR A 144 6.20 0.93 4.09
N ILE A 145 5.42 1.86 3.52
CA ILE A 145 5.85 3.26 3.33
C ILE A 145 6.15 3.92 4.68
N VAL A 146 5.27 3.72 5.67
CA VAL A 146 5.40 4.32 7.00
C VAL A 146 6.62 3.77 7.74
N GLU A 147 6.85 2.46 7.70
CA GLU A 147 7.98 1.86 8.42
C GLU A 147 9.31 2.16 7.76
N LYS A 148 9.37 2.21 6.43
CA LYS A 148 10.56 2.67 5.70
C LYS A 148 10.93 4.12 6.00
N SER A 149 9.94 4.96 6.32
CA SER A 149 10.20 6.31 6.81
C SER A 149 10.64 6.39 8.27
N ASN A 150 10.84 5.25 8.96
CA ASN A 150 11.03 5.19 10.41
C ASN A 150 9.94 5.93 11.19
N ASN A 151 8.69 5.85 10.71
CA ASN A 151 7.54 6.61 11.22
C ASN A 151 7.70 8.14 11.19
N ASN A 152 8.67 8.68 10.46
CA ASN A 152 9.00 10.10 10.39
C ASN A 152 8.69 10.66 9.00
N LEU A 153 7.41 10.96 8.76
CA LEU A 153 6.92 11.55 7.52
C LEU A 153 6.80 13.07 7.65
N ARG A 154 7.15 13.79 6.58
CA ARG A 154 7.07 15.26 6.51
C ARG A 154 5.73 15.79 5.97
N PHE A 155 4.77 14.90 5.79
CA PHE A 155 3.44 15.20 5.27
C PHE A 155 2.39 14.40 6.06
N PRO A 156 1.09 14.79 6.02
CA PRO A 156 0.01 14.06 6.68
C PRO A 156 -0.10 12.60 6.21
N LYS A 157 -0.12 11.64 7.15
CA LYS A 157 -0.10 10.20 6.83
C LYS A 157 -1.28 9.74 5.96
N ASN A 158 -2.43 10.40 6.08
CA ASN A 158 -3.63 10.10 5.29
C ASN A 158 -3.42 10.32 3.79
N LEU A 159 -2.47 11.17 3.38
CA LEU A 159 -2.16 11.37 1.97
C LEU A 159 -1.61 10.10 1.31
N ILE A 160 -0.96 9.22 2.06
CA ILE A 160 -0.53 7.91 1.53
C ILE A 160 -1.75 7.11 1.06
N TRP A 161 -2.78 7.01 1.90
CA TRP A 161 -4.03 6.33 1.55
C TRP A 161 -4.69 6.99 0.34
N ILE A 162 -4.77 8.31 0.32
CA ILE A 162 -5.40 9.05 -0.78
C ILE A 162 -4.68 8.76 -2.11
N PHE A 163 -3.34 8.78 -2.14
CA PHE A 163 -2.58 8.46 -3.35
C PHE A 163 -2.73 7.00 -3.79
N LEU A 164 -2.74 6.05 -2.85
CA LEU A 164 -2.98 4.63 -3.16
C LEU A 164 -4.39 4.42 -3.73
N HIS A 165 -5.41 5.07 -3.14
CA HIS A 165 -6.77 5.04 -3.64
C HIS A 165 -6.87 5.70 -5.02
N TYR A 166 -6.18 6.81 -5.24
CA TYR A 166 -6.10 7.49 -6.53
C TYR A 166 -5.49 6.59 -7.60
N MET A 167 -4.35 5.93 -7.33
CA MET A 167 -3.72 4.97 -8.25
C MET A 167 -4.68 3.83 -8.63
N TYR A 168 -5.39 3.27 -7.65
CA TYR A 168 -6.38 2.22 -7.93
C TYR A 168 -7.54 2.76 -8.76
N TYR A 169 -8.06 3.92 -8.39
CA TYR A 169 -9.17 4.57 -9.06
C TYR A 169 -8.81 5.03 -10.48
N LYS A 170 -7.56 5.39 -10.78
CA LYS A 170 -7.05 5.66 -12.13
C LYS A 170 -6.66 4.42 -12.93
N CYS A 171 -6.81 3.23 -12.34
CA CYS A 171 -6.40 1.97 -12.95
C CYS A 171 -4.88 1.82 -13.14
N ASP A 172 -4.08 2.59 -12.41
CA ASP A 172 -2.63 2.46 -12.44
C ASP A 172 -2.16 1.23 -11.65
N ILE A 173 -2.94 0.82 -10.64
CA ILE A 173 -2.74 -0.44 -9.91
C ILE A 173 -3.99 -1.32 -9.89
N GLY A 174 -3.76 -2.62 -9.74
CA GLY A 174 -4.79 -3.66 -9.77
C GLY A 174 -5.23 -3.97 -11.20
N GLU A 175 -5.93 -5.10 -11.36
CA GLU A 175 -6.42 -5.56 -12.65
C GLU A 175 -7.36 -4.52 -13.27
N LYS A 176 -7.20 -4.30 -14.57
CA LYS A 176 -8.05 -3.40 -15.35
C LYS A 176 -9.26 -4.19 -15.84
N TYR A 177 -10.42 -3.55 -15.80
CA TYR A 177 -11.53 -4.01 -16.60
C TYR A 177 -11.31 -3.50 -18.03
N ASP A 178 -10.63 -4.29 -18.85
CA ASP A 178 -10.55 -4.03 -20.28
C ASP A 178 -11.69 -4.80 -20.94
N LYS A 179 -12.69 -4.09 -21.49
CA LYS A 179 -13.50 -4.65 -22.56
C LYS A 179 -12.58 -4.80 -23.78
N ALA A 180 -11.85 -5.90 -23.84
CA ALA A 180 -11.30 -6.36 -25.11
C ALA A 180 -12.49 -6.49 -26.07
N THR A 181 -12.59 -5.54 -27.00
CA THR A 181 -13.57 -5.53 -28.08
C THR A 181 -13.03 -6.40 -29.21
#